data_AF-A0A066ZB01-F1
#
_entry.id   AF-A0A066ZB01-F1
#
_cell.length_a   1.000
_cell.length_b   1.000
_cell.length_c   1.000
_cell.angle_alpha   90.00
_cell.angle_beta   90.00
_cell.angle_gamma   90.00
#
_symmetry.space_group_name_H-M   'P 1'
#
loop_
_entity.id
_entity.type
_entity.pdbx_description
1 polymer ?
#
loop_
_entity_poly.entity_id
_entity_poly.type
_entity_poly.pdbx_seq_one_letter_code
_entity_poly.pdbx_strand_id
1 'polypeptide(L)'
;MLAEVTAGAATTNLNLHAPLTDYELVCPGETSTAPEQAQIHLDDLYVEHDPAADRLVLRSRRLGVEVVPVYLGYLVPMVLPEIPRSLLLFSPTSRVTPEPWRGVPAAASDTGVARRPRVRYGSLVLHRRSWTATAAALPQLPPGATESERYLEWQRWRRRHGLPARVFARAYPEGPGVPLGAAKPQYVDFAGPLSLTALDGLLSGGVGRLVLEEMLPGEDALHVRSARGRHVAELALEVLPLAQDGAAAEQQHPNRPRRGEPNHD
;
A
#
# COMPACT_ATOMS: atom_id res chain seq x y z
N MET A 1 -0.33 7.69 -25.23
CA MET A 1 -1.80 7.85 -25.08
C MET A 1 -2.27 6.84 -24.05
N LEU A 2 -3.14 7.20 -23.11
CA LEU A 2 -3.68 6.22 -22.15
C LEU A 2 -4.80 5.41 -22.81
N ALA A 3 -4.82 4.10 -22.59
CA ALA A 3 -5.93 3.24 -22.97
C ALA A 3 -6.26 2.27 -21.85
N GLU A 4 -7.53 2.21 -21.47
CA GLU A 4 -7.96 1.39 -20.35
C GLU A 4 -8.05 -0.09 -20.73
N VAL A 5 -7.48 -1.00 -19.93
CA VAL A 5 -7.73 -2.44 -20.08
C VAL A 5 -9.08 -2.77 -19.46
N THR A 6 -9.92 -3.51 -20.19
CA THR A 6 -11.13 -4.05 -19.57
C THR A 6 -10.73 -5.11 -18.53
N ALA A 7 -11.57 -5.31 -17.51
CA ALA A 7 -11.37 -6.40 -16.56
C ALA A 7 -11.73 -7.77 -17.14
N GLY A 8 -12.13 -7.81 -18.42
CA GLY A 8 -12.59 -9.00 -19.13
C GLY A 8 -13.74 -9.72 -18.42
N ALA A 9 -13.61 -11.04 -18.33
CA ALA A 9 -14.60 -11.91 -17.71
C ALA A 9 -14.69 -11.79 -16.17
N ALA A 10 -13.86 -10.96 -15.53
CA ALA A 10 -13.94 -10.72 -14.09
C ALA A 10 -15.19 -9.88 -13.76
N THR A 11 -16.33 -10.56 -13.55
CA THR A 11 -17.60 -9.93 -13.21
C THR A 11 -17.58 -9.43 -11.76
N THR A 12 -17.29 -8.16 -11.58
CA THR A 12 -17.34 -7.48 -10.28
C THR A 12 -17.93 -6.09 -10.40
N ASN A 13 -18.65 -5.66 -9.37
CA ASN A 13 -19.10 -4.28 -9.25
C ASN A 13 -17.96 -3.30 -8.96
N LEU A 14 -16.76 -3.80 -8.61
CA LEU A 14 -15.57 -3.00 -8.32
C LEU A 14 -14.96 -2.32 -9.56
N ASN A 15 -15.40 -2.70 -10.77
CA ASN A 15 -14.92 -2.13 -12.04
C ASN A 15 -15.96 -1.22 -12.70
N LEU A 16 -17.06 -0.90 -11.99
CA LEU A 16 -18.07 0.00 -12.51
C LEU A 16 -17.65 1.44 -12.27
N HIS A 17 -17.35 2.16 -13.36
CA HIS A 17 -17.14 3.60 -13.37
C HIS A 17 -17.52 4.18 -14.73
N ALA A 18 -17.64 5.51 -14.80
CA ALA A 18 -17.77 6.19 -16.09
C ALA A 18 -16.47 6.03 -16.90
N PRO A 19 -16.50 6.13 -18.24
CA PRO A 19 -15.28 6.14 -19.05
C PRO A 19 -14.32 7.25 -18.59
N LEU A 20 -13.06 6.89 -18.35
CA LEU A 20 -12.01 7.81 -17.89
C LEU A 20 -10.89 8.02 -18.93
N THR A 21 -10.92 7.27 -20.02
CA THR A 21 -9.96 7.37 -21.13
C THR A 21 -10.70 7.40 -22.46
N ASP A 22 -10.05 7.96 -23.49
CA ASP A 22 -10.64 8.05 -24.83
C ASP A 22 -10.65 6.70 -25.57
N TYR A 23 -9.86 5.72 -25.10
CA TYR A 23 -9.67 4.42 -25.76
C TYR A 23 -9.67 3.26 -24.76
N GLU A 24 -10.22 2.13 -25.17
CA GLU A 24 -10.22 0.87 -24.42
C GLU A 24 -9.44 -0.22 -25.17
N LEU A 25 -8.65 -1.00 -24.44
CA LEU A 25 -7.98 -2.19 -24.93
C LEU A 25 -8.92 -3.39 -24.76
N VAL A 26 -9.38 -3.95 -25.88
CA VAL A 26 -10.32 -5.06 -25.91
C VAL A 26 -9.58 -6.36 -26.21
N CYS A 27 -9.39 -7.20 -25.19
CA CYS A 27 -8.69 -8.46 -25.34
C CYS A 27 -9.60 -9.58 -25.88
N PRO A 28 -9.04 -10.68 -26.41
CA PRO A 28 -9.83 -11.81 -26.89
C PRO A 28 -10.80 -12.36 -25.84
N GLY A 29 -12.08 -12.47 -26.19
CA GLY A 29 -13.13 -12.97 -25.30
C GLY A 29 -13.75 -11.92 -24.38
N GLU A 30 -13.32 -10.66 -24.48
CA GLU A 30 -13.89 -9.54 -23.74
C GLU A 30 -14.91 -8.78 -24.59
N THR A 31 -15.84 -8.09 -23.94
CA THR A 31 -16.78 -7.19 -24.59
C THR A 31 -16.59 -5.78 -24.02
N SER A 32 -16.66 -4.79 -24.89
CA SER A 32 -16.59 -3.37 -24.53
C SER A 32 -17.92 -2.69 -24.89
N THR A 33 -18.29 -1.69 -24.09
CA THR A 33 -19.42 -0.79 -24.38
C THR A 33 -18.96 0.52 -25.03
N ALA A 34 -17.66 0.72 -25.23
CA ALA A 34 -17.11 1.88 -25.92
C ALA A 34 -17.47 1.84 -27.42
N PRO A 35 -17.57 2.99 -28.10
CA PRO A 35 -17.74 3.04 -29.54
C PRO A 35 -16.61 2.30 -30.28
N GLU A 36 -16.90 1.67 -31.42
CA GLU A 36 -15.93 0.86 -32.18
C GLU A 36 -14.62 1.62 -32.48
N GLN A 37 -14.69 2.91 -32.83
CA GLN A 37 -13.50 3.73 -33.10
C GLN A 37 -12.56 3.93 -31.89
N ALA A 38 -13.12 3.83 -30.67
CA ALA A 38 -12.42 3.94 -29.40
C ALA A 38 -11.88 2.59 -28.91
N GLN A 39 -12.19 1.49 -29.59
CA GLN A 39 -11.67 0.17 -29.24
C GLN A 39 -10.33 -0.08 -29.93
N ILE A 40 -9.36 -0.58 -29.17
CA ILE A 40 -8.07 -1.04 -29.65
C ILE A 40 -7.98 -2.53 -29.36
N HIS A 41 -8.07 -3.33 -30.42
CA HIS A 41 -7.94 -4.78 -30.31
C HIS A 41 -6.47 -5.19 -30.20
N LEU A 42 -6.25 -6.40 -29.66
CA LEU A 42 -4.91 -6.93 -29.41
C LEU A 42 -4.05 -7.06 -30.69
N ASP A 43 -4.66 -7.35 -31.83
CA ASP A 43 -4.00 -7.51 -33.14
C ASP A 43 -3.48 -6.19 -33.73
N ASP A 44 -4.04 -5.06 -33.30
CA ASP A 44 -3.56 -3.72 -33.63
C ASP A 44 -2.28 -3.35 -32.85
N LEU A 45 -1.95 -4.08 -31.79
CA LEU A 45 -0.85 -3.77 -30.90
C LEU A 45 0.45 -4.49 -31.29
N TYR A 46 1.57 -3.81 -31.14
CA TYR A 46 2.91 -4.40 -31.24
C TYR A 46 3.87 -3.77 -30.24
N VAL A 47 4.93 -4.50 -29.94
CA VAL A 47 5.98 -4.05 -29.02
C VAL A 47 7.20 -3.61 -29.84
N GLU A 48 7.76 -2.48 -29.46
CA GLU A 48 8.96 -1.89 -30.05
C GLU A 48 9.95 -1.55 -28.92
N HIS A 49 11.26 -1.69 -29.16
CA HIS A 49 12.27 -1.21 -28.22
C HIS A 49 12.58 0.26 -28.54
N ASP A 50 12.40 1.13 -27.55
CA ASP A 50 12.88 2.51 -27.58
C ASP A 50 14.33 2.54 -27.06
N PRO A 51 15.34 2.72 -27.93
CA PRO A 51 16.74 2.71 -27.52
C PRO A 51 17.15 3.97 -26.74
N ALA A 52 16.41 5.07 -26.85
CA ALA A 52 16.75 6.32 -26.16
C ALA A 52 16.34 6.23 -24.68
N ALA A 53 15.19 5.64 -24.39
CA ALA A 53 14.70 5.41 -23.03
C ALA A 53 15.08 4.02 -22.48
N ASP A 54 15.71 3.17 -23.30
CA ASP A 54 16.03 1.77 -23.05
C ASP A 54 14.85 0.97 -22.45
N ARG A 55 13.69 1.06 -23.10
CA ARG A 55 12.47 0.37 -22.64
C ARG A 55 11.66 -0.20 -23.79
N LEU A 56 10.83 -1.19 -23.48
CA LEU A 56 9.82 -1.67 -24.41
C LEU A 56 8.59 -0.76 -24.37
N VAL A 57 8.10 -0.37 -25.54
CA VAL A 57 6.89 0.44 -25.72
C VAL A 57 5.84 -0.35 -26.48
N LEU A 58 4.58 -0.17 -26.11
CA LEU A 58 3.44 -0.76 -26.80
C LEU A 58 2.88 0.28 -27.77
N ARG A 59 2.71 -0.08 -29.04
CA ARG A 59 2.22 0.83 -30.10
C ARG A 59 1.01 0.26 -30.82
N SER A 60 0.14 1.15 -31.29
CA SER A 60 -0.98 0.81 -32.19
C SER A 60 -0.58 1.00 -33.64
N ARG A 61 -0.91 0.04 -34.53
CA ARG A 61 -0.69 0.15 -35.98
C ARG A 61 -1.63 1.18 -36.59
N ARG A 62 -2.91 1.13 -36.22
CA ARG A 62 -3.97 2.00 -36.70
C ARG A 62 -3.76 3.46 -36.31
N LEU A 63 -3.36 3.72 -35.07
CA LEU A 63 -3.21 5.07 -34.53
C LEU A 63 -1.79 5.63 -34.69
N GLY A 64 -0.78 4.77 -34.86
CA GLY A 64 0.61 5.18 -35.04
C GLY A 64 1.27 5.77 -33.79
N VAL A 65 0.63 5.67 -32.61
CA VAL A 65 1.11 6.25 -31.35
C VAL A 65 1.47 5.17 -30.32
N GLU A 66 2.24 5.55 -29.30
CA GLU A 66 2.42 4.74 -28.09
C GLU A 66 1.10 4.67 -27.31
N VAL A 67 0.72 3.44 -26.95
CA VAL A 67 -0.40 3.09 -26.10
C VAL A 67 0.14 2.72 -24.73
N VAL A 68 -0.34 3.38 -23.70
CA VAL A 68 0.00 3.11 -22.31
C VAL A 68 -1.22 2.45 -21.67
N PRO A 69 -1.19 1.13 -21.43
CA PRO A 69 -2.29 0.44 -20.77
C PRO A 69 -2.47 0.96 -19.35
N VAL A 70 -3.71 1.24 -18.95
CA VAL A 70 -4.04 1.61 -17.57
C VAL A 70 -5.20 0.75 -17.08
N TYR A 71 -5.23 0.49 -15.78
CA TYR A 71 -6.36 -0.19 -15.14
C TYR A 71 -6.91 0.70 -14.05
N LEU A 72 -8.15 1.17 -14.23
CA LEU A 72 -8.79 2.16 -13.37
C LEU A 72 -9.91 1.56 -12.49
N GLY A 73 -10.05 0.23 -12.52
CA GLY A 73 -10.89 -0.53 -11.60
C GLY A 73 -10.26 -0.73 -10.21
N TYR A 74 -11.09 -1.13 -9.24
CA TYR A 74 -10.67 -1.30 -7.84
C TYR A 74 -10.05 -2.66 -7.51
N LEU A 75 -9.92 -3.59 -8.47
CA LEU A 75 -9.25 -4.85 -8.20
C LEU A 75 -7.73 -4.69 -8.08
N VAL A 76 -7.09 -5.69 -7.48
CA VAL A 76 -5.64 -5.82 -7.62
C VAL A 76 -5.33 -6.36 -9.02
N PRO A 77 -4.38 -5.79 -9.78
CA PRO A 77 -4.07 -6.26 -11.14
C PRO A 77 -3.75 -7.76 -11.26
N MET A 78 -3.34 -8.41 -10.17
CA MET A 78 -3.03 -9.84 -10.16
C MET A 78 -4.24 -10.75 -10.35
N VAL A 79 -5.46 -10.27 -10.11
CA VAL A 79 -6.68 -11.08 -10.34
C VAL A 79 -7.24 -10.94 -11.75
N LEU A 80 -6.61 -10.10 -12.58
CA LEU A 80 -7.00 -9.94 -13.98
C LEU A 80 -6.58 -11.16 -14.81
N PRO A 81 -7.29 -11.44 -15.92
CA PRO A 81 -6.87 -12.43 -16.89
C PRO A 81 -5.45 -12.16 -17.40
N GLU A 82 -4.79 -13.22 -17.89
CA GLU A 82 -3.37 -13.18 -18.26
C GLU A 82 -3.03 -12.08 -19.28
N ILE A 83 -3.87 -11.89 -20.30
CA ILE A 83 -3.61 -10.93 -21.39
C ILE A 83 -3.66 -9.48 -20.86
N PRO A 84 -4.77 -8.96 -20.30
CA PRO A 84 -4.80 -7.65 -19.65
C PRO A 84 -3.68 -7.45 -18.62
N ARG A 85 -3.41 -8.47 -17.78
CA ARG A 85 -2.34 -8.41 -16.78
C ARG A 85 -0.95 -8.25 -17.41
N SER A 86 -0.71 -8.86 -18.57
CA SER A 86 0.55 -8.76 -19.29
C SER A 86 0.69 -7.41 -20.01
N LEU A 87 -0.40 -6.87 -20.55
CA LEU A 87 -0.42 -5.52 -21.13
C LEU A 87 -0.08 -4.46 -20.07
N LEU A 88 -0.54 -4.63 -18.83
CA LEU A 88 -0.20 -3.71 -17.74
C LEU A 88 1.29 -3.66 -17.38
N LEU A 89 2.12 -4.60 -17.85
CA LEU A 89 3.58 -4.51 -17.71
C LEU A 89 4.19 -3.36 -18.53
N PHE A 90 3.48 -2.87 -19.56
CA PHE A 90 3.86 -1.70 -20.35
C PHE A 90 3.35 -0.39 -19.73
N SER A 91 2.62 -0.46 -18.62
CA SER A 91 2.19 0.70 -17.86
C SER A 91 3.30 1.19 -16.92
N PRO A 92 3.50 2.50 -16.73
CA PRO A 92 4.45 3.03 -15.74
C PRO A 92 3.95 2.88 -14.29
N THR A 93 3.08 1.90 -14.00
CA THR A 93 2.53 1.67 -12.66
C THR A 93 3.56 0.97 -11.77
N SER A 94 3.97 1.64 -10.70
CA SER A 94 4.74 1.03 -9.62
C SER A 94 3.99 1.19 -8.31
N ARG A 95 3.88 0.08 -7.54
CA ARG A 95 3.39 0.12 -6.17
C ARG A 95 4.58 0.18 -5.24
N VAL A 96 4.83 1.34 -4.65
CA VAL A 96 5.82 1.49 -3.58
C VAL A 96 5.13 1.22 -2.25
N THR A 97 5.53 0.13 -1.59
CA THR A 97 5.17 -0.10 -0.19
C THR A 97 6.34 0.41 0.67
N PRO A 98 6.22 1.58 1.32
CA PRO A 98 7.28 2.07 2.19
C PRO A 98 7.43 1.13 3.39
N GLU A 99 8.53 0.40 3.45
CA GLU A 99 8.88 -0.48 4.56
C GLU A 99 10.17 0.03 5.21
N PRO A 100 10.09 1.02 6.12
CA PRO A 100 11.27 1.70 6.66
C PRO A 100 12.15 0.79 7.52
N TRP A 101 11.64 -0.37 7.95
CA TRP A 101 12.39 -1.34 8.75
C TRP A 101 12.94 -2.50 7.92
N ARG A 102 12.77 -2.51 6.59
CA ARG A 102 13.28 -3.57 5.72
C ARG A 102 14.79 -3.68 5.88
N GLY A 103 15.28 -4.87 6.22
CA GLY A 103 16.72 -5.13 6.40
C GLY A 103 17.30 -4.57 7.69
N VAL A 104 16.52 -3.89 8.54
CA VAL A 104 16.95 -3.47 9.86
C VAL A 104 16.58 -4.58 10.85
N PRO A 105 17.53 -5.22 11.55
CA PRO A 105 17.21 -6.20 12.59
C PRO A 105 16.35 -5.58 13.70
N ALA A 106 15.50 -6.40 14.32
CA ALA A 106 14.85 -5.99 15.57
C ALA A 106 15.92 -5.90 16.67
N ALA A 107 15.76 -4.95 17.59
CA ALA A 107 16.61 -4.94 18.78
C ALA A 107 16.42 -6.23 19.57
N ALA A 108 17.51 -6.77 20.13
CA ALA A 108 17.44 -7.91 21.04
C ALA A 108 16.46 -7.59 22.18
N SER A 109 15.59 -8.55 22.50
CA SER A 109 14.62 -8.41 23.59
C SER A 109 14.78 -9.59 24.53
N ASP A 110 15.20 -9.30 25.77
CA ASP A 110 15.30 -10.28 26.85
C ASP A 110 13.94 -10.87 27.24
N THR A 111 12.86 -10.24 26.77
CA THR A 111 11.47 -10.60 27.11
C THR A 111 10.70 -11.20 25.94
N GLY A 112 11.35 -11.42 24.79
CA GLY A 112 10.71 -12.00 23.59
C GLY A 112 9.75 -11.07 22.85
N VAL A 113 9.66 -9.80 23.25
CA VAL A 113 8.84 -8.76 22.59
C VAL A 113 9.74 -7.66 22.04
N ALA A 114 9.83 -7.55 20.73
CA ALA A 114 10.59 -6.49 20.05
C ALA A 114 9.70 -5.27 19.83
N ARG A 115 10.26 -4.06 20.01
CA ARG A 115 9.54 -2.79 19.80
C ARG A 115 10.18 -2.00 18.66
N ARG A 116 9.35 -1.45 17.77
CA ARG A 116 9.75 -0.44 16.79
C ARG A 116 9.16 0.92 17.14
N PRO A 117 9.97 2.00 17.14
CA PRO A 117 9.43 3.34 17.32
C PRO A 117 8.57 3.76 16.11
N ARG A 118 7.80 4.83 16.29
CA ARG A 118 7.07 5.47 15.19
C ARG A 118 8.07 6.15 14.26
N VAL A 119 7.91 5.95 12.95
CA VAL A 119 8.70 6.67 11.93
C VAL A 119 7.84 7.80 11.36
N ARG A 120 8.40 9.01 11.33
CA ARG A 120 7.70 10.21 10.85
C ARG A 120 8.58 11.02 9.90
N TYR A 121 7.94 11.70 8.96
CA TYR A 121 8.52 12.78 8.18
C TYR A 121 7.66 14.03 8.38
N GLY A 122 8.13 14.98 9.19
CA GLY A 122 7.31 16.10 9.65
C GLY A 122 6.02 15.62 10.34
N SER A 123 4.86 16.06 9.83
CA SER A 123 3.55 15.64 10.33
C SER A 123 3.16 14.23 9.86
N LEU A 124 3.74 13.72 8.76
CA LEU A 124 3.43 12.44 8.16
C LEU A 124 3.94 11.28 9.03
N VAL A 125 3.07 10.30 9.30
CA VAL A 125 3.46 9.05 9.98
C VAL A 125 3.65 7.98 8.92
N LEU A 126 4.91 7.60 8.68
CA LEU A 126 5.28 6.58 7.69
C LEU A 126 5.13 5.17 8.24
N HIS A 127 5.37 4.98 9.54
CA HIS A 127 5.17 3.71 10.22
C HIS A 127 4.75 3.96 11.66
N ARG A 128 3.67 3.30 12.10
CA ARG A 128 3.19 3.39 13.49
C ARG A 128 4.16 2.69 14.44
N ARG A 129 4.18 3.07 15.72
CA ARG A 129 4.91 2.29 16.72
C ARG A 129 4.32 0.89 16.77
N SER A 130 5.18 -0.13 16.81
CA SER A 130 4.73 -1.51 16.84
C SER A 130 5.50 -2.35 17.85
N TRP A 131 4.88 -3.45 18.26
CA TRP A 131 5.42 -4.48 19.12
C TRP A 131 5.22 -5.83 18.43
N THR A 132 6.27 -6.63 18.37
CA THR A 132 6.24 -7.96 17.77
C THR A 132 6.59 -8.96 18.86
N ALA A 133 5.67 -9.88 19.12
CA ALA A 133 5.82 -10.93 20.13
C ALA A 133 5.71 -12.31 19.46
N THR A 134 6.52 -13.26 19.92
CA THR A 134 6.31 -14.69 19.61
C THR A 134 5.25 -15.26 20.56
N ALA A 135 4.68 -16.43 20.24
CA ALA A 135 3.72 -17.10 21.13
C ALA A 135 4.25 -17.30 22.55
N ALA A 136 5.53 -17.66 22.70
CA ALA A 136 6.16 -17.88 24.00
C ALA A 136 6.25 -16.61 24.86
N ALA A 137 6.24 -15.42 24.23
CA ALA A 137 6.32 -14.14 24.92
C ALA A 137 4.94 -13.59 25.31
N LEU A 138 3.84 -14.21 24.88
CA LEU A 138 2.48 -13.80 25.22
C LEU A 138 2.08 -14.27 26.64
N PRO A 139 1.09 -13.63 27.28
CA PRO A 139 0.51 -14.09 28.54
C PRO A 139 0.21 -15.59 28.56
N GLN A 140 0.85 -16.32 29.47
CA GLN A 140 0.60 -17.74 29.70
C GLN A 140 -0.28 -17.87 30.93
N LEU A 141 -1.50 -18.38 30.75
CA LEU A 141 -2.44 -18.60 31.84
C LEU A 141 -2.55 -20.10 32.15
N PRO A 142 -2.65 -20.50 33.43
CA PRO A 142 -2.87 -21.89 33.78
C PRO A 142 -4.23 -22.37 33.23
N PRO A 143 -4.38 -23.68 32.96
CA PRO A 143 -5.69 -24.25 32.64
C PRO A 143 -6.72 -23.89 33.72
N GLY A 144 -7.89 -23.42 33.29
CA GLY A 144 -8.97 -23.03 34.21
C GLY A 144 -8.85 -21.63 34.83
N ALA A 145 -7.88 -20.80 34.40
CA ALA A 145 -7.79 -19.41 34.86
C ALA A 145 -9.10 -18.64 34.64
N THR A 146 -9.50 -17.89 35.66
CA THR A 146 -10.69 -17.04 35.62
C THR A 146 -10.50 -15.85 34.66
N GLU A 147 -11.61 -15.24 34.24
CA GLU A 147 -11.57 -14.04 33.39
C GLU A 147 -10.83 -12.87 34.06
N SER A 148 -10.94 -12.74 35.39
CA SER A 148 -10.25 -11.68 36.14
C SER A 148 -8.74 -11.88 36.17
N GLU A 149 -8.26 -13.11 36.38
CA GLU A 149 -6.83 -13.44 36.33
C GLU A 149 -6.26 -13.19 34.93
N ARG A 150 -7.02 -13.59 33.90
CA ARG A 150 -6.70 -13.34 32.49
C ARG A 150 -6.57 -11.85 32.19
N TYR A 151 -7.55 -11.06 32.61
CA TYR A 151 -7.52 -9.61 32.44
C TYR A 151 -6.28 -9.00 33.13
N LEU A 152 -6.01 -9.39 34.38
CA LEU A 152 -4.86 -8.88 35.13
C LEU A 152 -3.53 -9.24 34.47
N GLU A 153 -3.41 -10.45 33.91
CA GLU A 153 -2.19 -10.86 33.23
C GLU A 153 -1.95 -10.09 31.94
N TRP A 154 -2.99 -9.88 31.13
CA TRP A 154 -2.92 -8.99 29.97
C TRP A 154 -2.53 -7.56 30.36
N GLN A 155 -3.05 -7.04 31.47
CA GLN A 155 -2.67 -5.71 31.97
C GLN A 155 -1.22 -5.63 32.43
N ARG A 156 -0.71 -6.66 33.12
CA ARG A 156 0.70 -6.75 33.53
C ARG A 156 1.61 -6.80 32.32
N TRP A 157 1.28 -7.66 31.35
CA TRP A 157 2.02 -7.80 30.10
C TRP A 157 2.07 -6.47 29.33
N ARG A 158 0.91 -5.84 29.13
CA ARG A 158 0.80 -4.52 28.49
C ARG A 158 1.71 -3.49 29.14
N ARG A 159 1.70 -3.40 30.48
CA ARG A 159 2.52 -2.45 31.24
C ARG A 159 4.01 -2.78 31.15
N ARG A 160 4.38 -4.06 31.30
CA ARG A 160 5.77 -4.53 31.20
C ARG A 160 6.41 -4.15 29.87
N HIS A 161 5.67 -4.26 28.76
CA HIS A 161 6.17 -3.96 27.42
C HIS A 161 5.83 -2.55 26.92
N GLY A 162 5.20 -1.72 27.75
CA GLY A 162 4.88 -0.32 27.46
C GLY A 162 3.88 -0.13 26.31
N LEU A 163 2.92 -1.05 26.16
CA LEU A 163 1.86 -0.92 25.15
C LEU A 163 0.79 0.10 25.57
N PRO A 164 0.21 0.85 24.62
CA PRO A 164 -0.94 1.70 24.88
C PRO A 164 -2.17 0.86 25.26
N ALA A 165 -3.21 1.52 25.77
CA ALA A 165 -4.47 0.85 26.10
C ALA A 165 -5.17 0.23 24.88
N ARG A 166 -4.94 0.79 23.69
CA ARG A 166 -5.60 0.40 22.44
C ARG A 166 -4.60 0.21 21.32
N VAL A 167 -4.74 -0.89 20.60
CA VAL A 167 -3.84 -1.31 19.52
C VAL A 167 -4.62 -2.00 18.40
N PHE A 168 -3.96 -2.18 17.26
CA PHE A 168 -4.40 -3.09 16.21
C PHE A 168 -3.49 -4.33 16.21
N ALA A 169 -4.09 -5.51 16.36
CA ALA A 169 -3.41 -6.80 16.41
C ALA A 169 -3.46 -7.51 15.06
N ARG A 170 -2.34 -8.08 14.63
CA ARG A 170 -2.23 -8.96 13.47
C ARG A 170 -1.52 -10.23 13.90
N ALA A 171 -2.23 -11.35 13.80
CA ALA A 171 -1.68 -12.67 14.07
C ALA A 171 -1.19 -13.31 12.77
N TYR A 172 0.05 -13.75 12.76
CA TYR A 172 0.65 -14.49 11.66
C TYR A 172 0.92 -15.91 12.13
N PRO A 173 0.28 -16.93 11.52
CA PRO A 173 0.62 -18.31 11.79
C PRO A 173 2.03 -18.63 11.26
N GLU A 174 2.69 -19.59 11.88
CA GLU A 174 3.97 -20.15 11.42
C GLU A 174 3.74 -21.59 10.93
N GLY A 175 4.26 -21.92 9.74
CA GLY A 175 4.18 -23.27 9.18
C GLY A 175 4.13 -23.31 7.64
N PRO A 176 4.30 -24.50 7.03
CA PRO A 176 4.14 -24.68 5.59
C PRO A 176 2.67 -24.52 5.17
N GLY A 177 2.42 -23.81 4.05
CA GLY A 177 1.08 -23.60 3.51
C GLY A 177 0.32 -22.38 4.05
N VAL A 178 0.98 -21.52 4.83
CA VAL A 178 0.39 -20.25 5.31
C VAL A 178 0.07 -19.34 4.11
N PRO A 179 -1.17 -18.82 3.98
CA PRO A 179 -1.52 -17.91 2.90
C PRO A 179 -0.60 -16.69 2.89
N LEU A 180 -0.03 -16.37 1.73
CA LEU A 180 0.65 -15.09 1.46
C LEU A 180 -0.40 -13.96 1.43
N GLY A 181 -0.92 -13.61 2.60
CA GLY A 181 -1.89 -12.54 2.78
C GLY A 181 -1.58 -11.76 4.06
N ALA A 182 -1.74 -10.44 4.00
CA ALA A 182 -1.64 -9.62 5.20
C ALA A 182 -2.76 -9.99 6.17
N ALA A 183 -2.41 -10.43 7.38
CA ALA A 183 -3.38 -10.67 8.44
C ALA A 183 -4.20 -9.38 8.68
N LYS A 184 -5.53 -9.52 8.68
CA LYS A 184 -6.42 -8.38 8.90
C LYS A 184 -6.19 -7.84 10.32
N PRO A 185 -6.01 -6.52 10.47
CA PRO A 185 -5.83 -5.93 11.78
C PRO A 185 -7.13 -6.02 12.57
N GLN A 186 -7.03 -6.54 13.79
CA GLN A 186 -8.12 -6.56 14.76
C GLN A 186 -7.92 -5.44 15.77
N TYR A 187 -8.94 -4.63 16.01
CA TYR A 187 -8.92 -3.66 17.09
C TYR A 187 -8.92 -4.36 18.45
N VAL A 188 -8.00 -3.94 19.32
CA VAL A 188 -7.87 -4.44 20.69
C VAL A 188 -7.89 -3.27 21.65
N ASP A 189 -8.85 -3.30 22.57
CA ASP A 189 -8.88 -2.47 23.78
C ASP A 189 -8.59 -3.35 24.99
N PHE A 190 -7.43 -3.18 25.60
CA PHE A 190 -7.03 -3.99 26.75
C PHE A 190 -7.94 -3.76 27.98
N ALA A 191 -8.68 -2.65 28.04
CA ALA A 191 -9.64 -2.39 29.12
C ALA A 191 -10.97 -3.14 28.94
N GLY A 192 -11.27 -3.62 27.72
CA GLY A 192 -12.53 -4.28 27.41
C GLY A 192 -12.43 -5.81 27.47
N PRO A 193 -13.16 -6.51 28.37
CA PRO A 193 -13.12 -7.97 28.47
C PRO A 193 -13.48 -8.68 27.15
N LEU A 194 -14.52 -8.20 26.45
CA LEU A 194 -14.91 -8.74 25.14
C LEU A 194 -13.81 -8.60 24.07
N SER A 195 -13.03 -7.52 24.14
CA SER A 195 -11.93 -7.30 23.22
C SER A 195 -10.77 -8.26 23.49
N LEU A 196 -10.50 -8.57 24.76
CA LEU A 196 -9.54 -9.60 25.15
C LEU A 196 -10.00 -11.00 24.75
N THR A 197 -11.29 -11.33 24.92
CA THR A 197 -11.85 -12.61 24.43
C THR A 197 -11.69 -12.75 22.93
N ALA A 198 -11.94 -11.68 22.16
CA ALA A 198 -11.72 -11.69 20.72
C ALA A 198 -10.22 -11.82 20.36
N LEU A 199 -9.32 -11.22 21.15
CA LEU A 199 -7.87 -11.38 20.95
C LEU A 199 -7.45 -12.83 21.21
N ASP A 200 -7.97 -13.48 22.26
CA ASP A 200 -7.69 -14.89 22.53
C ASP A 200 -8.19 -15.79 21.39
N GLY A 201 -9.36 -15.48 20.82
CA GLY A 201 -9.86 -16.16 19.61
C GLY A 201 -8.90 -16.03 18.43
N LEU A 202 -8.35 -14.82 18.20
CA LEU A 202 -7.33 -14.58 17.17
C LEU A 202 -6.05 -15.40 17.41
N LEU A 203 -5.65 -15.56 18.68
CA LEU A 203 -4.45 -16.29 19.08
C LEU A 203 -4.62 -17.82 19.04
N SER A 204 -5.86 -18.31 19.19
CA SER A 204 -6.16 -19.74 19.29
C SER A 204 -5.90 -20.52 17.99
N GLY A 205 -5.78 -19.83 16.85
CA GLY A 205 -5.50 -20.43 15.54
C GLY A 205 -4.05 -20.88 15.30
N GLY A 206 -3.19 -20.87 16.32
CA GLY A 206 -1.77 -21.20 16.18
C GLY A 206 -0.98 -20.02 15.63
N VAL A 207 -0.65 -19.07 16.51
CA VAL A 207 0.10 -17.87 16.14
C VAL A 207 1.59 -18.12 16.32
N GLY A 208 2.37 -17.97 15.27
CA GLY A 208 3.83 -17.92 15.41
C GLY A 208 4.29 -16.53 15.87
N ARG A 209 3.70 -15.49 15.27
CA ARG A 209 4.04 -14.10 15.53
C ARG A 209 2.81 -13.21 15.63
N LEU A 210 2.72 -12.46 16.72
CA LEU A 210 1.74 -11.39 16.93
C LEU A 210 2.41 -10.03 16.71
N VAL A 211 1.84 -9.21 15.83
CA VAL A 211 2.23 -7.81 15.65
C VAL A 211 1.12 -6.92 16.19
N LEU A 212 1.47 -6.01 17.10
CA LEU A 212 0.58 -5.03 17.70
C LEU A 212 1.04 -3.66 17.27
N GLU A 213 0.15 -2.86 16.69
CA GLU A 213 0.43 -1.49 16.27
C GLU A 213 -0.37 -0.52 17.15
N GLU A 214 0.24 0.61 17.53
CA GLU A 214 -0.50 1.63 18.28
C GLU A 214 -1.76 2.07 17.51
N MET A 215 -2.86 2.31 18.24
CA MET A 215 -4.04 2.93 17.64
C MET A 215 -3.73 4.38 17.26
N LEU A 216 -3.73 4.67 15.97
CA LEU A 216 -3.55 6.02 15.44
C LEU A 216 -4.37 6.19 14.15
N PRO A 217 -5.29 7.17 14.05
CA PRO A 217 -5.58 8.22 15.03
C PRO A 217 -6.21 7.68 16.33
N GLY A 218 -5.96 8.39 17.43
CA GLY A 218 -6.70 8.23 18.69
C GLY A 218 -8.10 8.84 18.58
N GLU A 219 -9.01 8.52 19.51
CA GLU A 219 -10.35 9.12 19.58
C GLU A 219 -10.33 10.65 19.72
N ASP A 220 -9.28 11.17 20.35
CA ASP A 220 -9.01 12.60 20.52
C ASP A 220 -8.50 13.26 19.23
N ALA A 221 -8.00 12.49 18.27
CA ALA A 221 -7.40 12.94 17.02
C ALA A 221 -8.29 12.72 15.78
N LEU A 222 -9.58 12.44 15.97
CA LEU A 222 -10.54 12.31 14.87
C LEU A 222 -10.84 13.68 14.23
N HIS A 223 -10.54 13.79 12.93
CA HIS A 223 -10.57 15.07 12.21
C HIS A 223 -11.90 15.35 11.52
N VAL A 224 -12.68 14.33 11.17
CA VAL A 224 -14.02 14.50 10.56
C VAL A 224 -15.07 14.69 11.64
N ARG A 225 -15.89 15.74 11.51
CA ARG A 225 -16.94 16.12 12.47
C ARG A 225 -18.28 16.29 11.76
N SER A 226 -19.36 15.91 12.43
CA SER A 226 -20.73 16.20 12.04
C SER A 226 -21.58 16.52 13.29
N ALA A 227 -22.86 16.85 13.10
CA ALA A 227 -23.80 17.02 14.22
C ALA A 227 -23.92 15.76 15.12
N ARG A 228 -23.52 14.58 14.63
CA ARG A 228 -23.51 13.31 15.37
C ARG A 228 -22.19 13.02 16.09
N GLY A 229 -21.22 13.94 16.05
CA GLY A 229 -19.94 13.80 16.73
C GLY A 229 -18.74 13.66 15.79
N ARG A 230 -17.70 12.97 16.27
CA ARG A 230 -16.43 12.76 15.55
C ARG A 230 -16.38 11.37 14.92
N HIS A 231 -15.78 11.27 13.74
CA HIS A 231 -15.79 10.06 12.92
C HIS A 231 -14.38 9.62 12.55
N VAL A 232 -14.19 8.29 12.47
CA VAL A 232 -13.02 7.72 11.79
C VAL A 232 -13.21 7.93 10.30
N ALA A 233 -12.17 8.41 9.62
CA ALA A 233 -12.17 8.64 8.19
C ALA A 233 -10.78 8.34 7.62
N GLU A 234 -10.78 7.92 6.36
CA GLU A 234 -9.60 7.73 5.54
C GLU A 234 -9.75 8.62 4.30
N LEU A 235 -8.65 9.25 3.89
CA LEU A 235 -8.61 10.11 2.72
C LEU A 235 -7.71 9.45 1.67
N ALA A 236 -8.29 9.14 0.52
CA ALA A 236 -7.52 8.77 -0.67
C ALA A 236 -7.08 10.06 -1.37
N LEU A 237 -5.77 10.27 -1.48
CA LEU A 237 -5.19 11.45 -2.11
C LEU A 237 -4.49 11.05 -3.41
N GLU A 238 -4.91 11.65 -4.51
CA GLU A 238 -4.18 11.60 -5.77
C GLU A 238 -3.15 12.73 -5.80
N VAL A 239 -1.89 12.39 -6.03
CA VAL A 239 -0.79 13.36 -6.13
C VAL A 239 -0.24 13.29 -7.54
N LEU A 240 -0.47 14.36 -8.30
CA LEU A 240 0.03 14.49 -9.65
C LEU A 240 1.42 15.16 -9.61
N PRO A 241 2.40 14.68 -10.39
CA PRO A 241 3.66 15.38 -10.53
C PRO A 241 3.37 16.78 -11.11
N LEU A 242 4.02 17.80 -10.54
CA LEU A 242 4.04 19.12 -11.18
C LEU A 242 4.77 18.96 -12.52
N ALA A 243 4.15 19.46 -13.59
CA ALA A 243 4.82 19.58 -14.88
C ALA A 243 6.12 20.36 -14.65
N GLN A 244 7.26 19.77 -15.01
CA GLN A 244 8.51 20.52 -15.02
C GLN A 244 8.48 21.44 -16.23
N ASP A 245 7.91 22.64 -16.06
CA ASP A 245 8.11 23.69 -17.04
C ASP A 245 9.61 24.09 -17.02
N GLY A 246 10.34 23.70 -18.07
CA GLY A 246 11.50 24.47 -18.53
C GLY A 246 12.92 24.05 -18.14
N ALA A 247 13.20 22.84 -17.65
CA ALA A 247 14.59 22.44 -17.32
C ALA A 247 15.51 22.12 -18.53
N ALA A 248 15.04 22.29 -19.77
CA ALA A 248 15.81 21.98 -20.98
C ALA A 248 16.38 23.20 -21.72
N ALA A 249 16.08 24.44 -21.29
CA ALA A 249 16.47 25.65 -22.03
C ALA A 249 17.82 26.28 -21.62
N GLU A 250 18.44 25.87 -20.51
CA GLU A 250 19.63 26.58 -19.96
C GLU A 250 20.99 25.92 -20.25
N GLN A 251 21.06 24.81 -20.99
CA GLN A 251 22.35 24.14 -21.29
C GLN A 251 22.91 24.43 -22.70
N GLN A 252 22.45 25.48 -23.38
CA GLN A 252 23.07 25.93 -24.63
C GLN A 252 23.39 27.43 -24.58
N HIS A 253 24.54 27.78 -23.98
CA HIS A 253 25.33 28.93 -24.42
C HIS A 253 26.83 28.67 -24.14
N PRO A 254 27.67 28.50 -25.17
CA PRO A 254 29.10 28.33 -24.96
C PRO A 254 29.76 29.70 -24.70
N ASN A 255 30.46 29.76 -23.57
CA ASN A 255 31.70 30.51 -23.34
C ASN A 255 31.85 31.89 -24.04
N ARG A 256 31.53 32.99 -23.31
CA ARG A 256 32.03 34.34 -23.63
C ARG A 256 33.17 34.70 -22.67
N PRO A 257 34.34 35.18 -23.16
CA PRO A 257 35.46 35.55 -22.30
C PRO A 257 35.16 36.85 -21.55
N ARG A 258 35.48 36.90 -20.25
CA ARG A 258 35.43 38.13 -19.45
C ARG A 258 36.55 39.07 -19.90
N ARG A 259 36.19 40.22 -20.48
CA ARG A 259 37.07 41.38 -20.62
C ARG A 259 36.80 42.34 -19.46
N GLY A 260 37.86 42.71 -18.74
CA GLY A 260 37.86 43.90 -17.88
C GLY A 260 38.37 43.65 -16.47
N GLU A 261 39.68 43.58 -16.30
CA GLU A 261 40.34 44.05 -15.07
C GLU A 261 41.24 45.23 -15.44
N PRO A 262 41.18 46.36 -14.71
CA PRO A 262 42.07 47.49 -14.93
C PRO A 262 43.41 47.28 -14.23
N ASN A 263 44.49 47.58 -14.94
CA ASN A 263 45.83 47.74 -14.38
C ASN A 263 45.85 48.87 -13.33
N HIS A 264 46.40 48.59 -12.15
CA HIS A 264 47.09 49.59 -11.35
C HIS A 264 48.33 48.98 -10.70
N ASP A 265 49.47 49.57 -11.08
CA ASP A 265 50.81 49.67 -10.47
C ASP A 265 51.49 48.45 -9.83
#